data_AF-A0A7C2GY16-F1
#
_entry.id   AF-A0A7C2GY16-F1
#
_cell.length_a   1.000
_cell.length_b   1.000
_cell.length_c   1.000
_cell.angle_alpha   90.00
_cell.angle_beta   90.00
_cell.angle_gamma   90.00
#
_symmetry.space_group_name_H-M   'P 1'
#
loop_
_entity.id
_entity.type
_entity.pdbx_description
1 polymer ?
#
loop_
_entity_poly.entity_id
_entity_poly.type
_entity_poly.pdbx_seq_one_letter_code
_entity_poly.pdbx_strand_id
1 'polypeptide(L)'
;AAQQVTPLFGRAVRKLLDRTGLRLDDFDLLEVNEAFAAVVLRFLREWTEAVERDINHPSLVIWAPLNESWGVPDLRDPRQQAHLRTLYHLTKSLDPSRLVIDNEGWEHVDTTDLYAVHDYSANYEALYGRWAKVELKAGSALPPNGRPYVAAGHFYNGAPLYLSEFGGIAYIPPEAKTPEGSWGYAGVEKTPEDALKRLAGLYDAIAKLPFIGICYTQITDVEQEVNGLMTYDRKPKFDPKAIKALNDRLR
;
A
#
# COMPACT_ATOMS: atom_id res chain seq x y z
N ALA A 1 6.45 33.61 26.77
CA ALA A 1 6.52 32.20 26.35
C ALA A 1 5.82 32.09 24.99
N ALA A 2 6.58 32.22 23.90
CA ALA A 2 6.06 32.02 22.55
C ALA A 2 6.81 30.80 22.00
N GLN A 3 6.10 29.71 21.77
CA GLN A 3 6.66 28.51 21.16
C GLN A 3 7.15 28.88 19.76
N GLN A 4 8.42 28.58 19.47
CA GLN A 4 8.99 28.61 18.13
C GLN A 4 8.26 27.57 17.25
N VAL A 5 7.19 28.01 16.58
CA VAL A 5 6.64 27.28 15.45
C VAL A 5 7.49 27.65 14.25
N THR A 6 8.66 27.02 14.12
CA THR A 6 9.57 27.24 12.99
C THR A 6 10.16 25.93 12.47
N PRO A 7 9.38 25.12 11.73
CA PRO A 7 10.04 24.27 10.74
C PRO A 7 9.36 24.24 9.36
N LEU A 8 8.29 25.00 9.11
CA LEU A 8 7.52 24.82 7.88
C LEU A 8 8.22 25.31 6.60
N PHE A 9 9.15 26.25 6.69
CA PHE A 9 9.76 26.87 5.52
C PHE A 9 11.26 26.60 5.41
N GLY A 10 11.73 26.23 4.22
CA GLY A 10 13.15 26.05 3.93
C GLY A 10 13.96 27.36 4.04
N ARG A 11 15.30 27.24 4.06
CA ARG A 11 16.23 28.39 4.16
C ARG A 11 16.01 29.45 3.07
N ALA A 12 15.58 29.04 1.87
CA ALA A 12 15.32 29.93 0.76
C ALA A 12 14.13 30.88 1.01
N VAL A 13 13.02 30.34 1.53
CA VAL A 13 11.82 31.14 1.84
C VAL A 13 12.10 32.14 2.95
N ARG A 14 12.82 31.74 4.01
CA ARG A 14 13.25 32.68 5.06
C ARG A 14 14.08 33.83 4.50
N LYS A 15 15.10 33.52 3.67
CA LYS A 15 15.92 34.54 3.01
C LYS A 15 15.12 35.47 2.10
N LEU A 16 14.08 34.97 1.44
CA LEU A 16 13.20 35.77 0.61
C LEU A 16 12.43 36.78 1.47
N LEU A 17 11.73 36.29 2.51
CA LEU A 17 10.96 37.12 3.43
C LEU A 17 11.83 38.20 4.10
N ASP A 18 13.04 37.84 4.55
CA ASP A 18 13.99 38.78 5.14
C ASP A 18 14.42 39.88 4.15
N ARG A 19 14.56 39.55 2.85
CA ARG A 19 14.97 40.51 1.81
C ARG A 19 13.84 41.40 1.33
N THR A 20 12.62 40.90 1.33
CA THR A 20 11.45 41.64 0.82
C THR A 20 10.71 42.40 1.91
N GLY A 21 10.95 42.07 3.18
CA GLY A 21 10.21 42.62 4.32
C GLY A 21 8.79 42.05 4.45
N LEU A 22 8.43 41.05 3.63
CA LEU A 22 7.13 40.40 3.68
C LEU A 22 7.05 39.42 4.85
N ARG A 23 5.85 39.27 5.40
CA ARG A 23 5.46 38.30 6.42
C ARG A 23 4.62 37.20 5.77
N LEU A 24 4.52 36.05 6.44
CA LEU A 24 3.64 34.96 5.98
C LEU A 24 2.17 35.36 5.90
N ASP A 25 1.74 36.24 6.81
CA ASP A 25 0.37 36.77 6.85
C ASP A 25 0.05 37.70 5.65
N ASP A 26 1.06 38.09 4.86
CA ASP A 26 0.88 38.91 3.65
C ASP A 26 0.50 38.08 2.42
N PHE A 27 0.40 36.75 2.55
CA PHE A 27 0.05 35.83 1.47
C PHE A 27 -1.35 35.25 1.68
N ASP A 28 -2.30 35.59 0.81
CA ASP A 28 -3.68 35.09 0.85
C ASP A 28 -3.80 33.60 0.45
N LEU A 29 -2.85 33.11 -0.34
CA LEU A 29 -2.77 31.75 -0.82
C LEU A 29 -1.30 31.33 -0.91
N LEU A 30 -0.98 30.20 -0.29
CA LEU A 30 0.35 29.61 -0.34
C LEU A 30 0.26 28.26 -1.07
N GLU A 31 0.71 28.24 -2.32
CA GLU A 31 0.87 27.00 -3.08
C GLU A 31 2.24 26.39 -2.77
N VAL A 32 2.24 25.34 -1.96
CA VAL A 32 3.46 24.55 -1.75
C VAL A 32 3.62 23.63 -2.96
N ASN A 33 4.36 24.07 -3.97
CA ASN A 33 4.94 23.14 -4.93
C ASN A 33 6.08 22.42 -4.21
N GLU A 34 5.78 21.28 -3.59
CA GLU A 34 6.77 20.52 -2.83
C GLU A 34 7.86 20.05 -3.79
N ALA A 35 9.00 20.75 -3.78
CA ALA A 35 10.21 20.22 -4.36
C ALA A 35 10.44 18.84 -3.74
N PHE A 36 10.62 17.80 -4.56
CA PHE A 36 10.77 16.41 -4.10
C PHE A 36 11.80 16.24 -2.97
N ALA A 37 12.82 17.11 -2.91
CA ALA A 37 13.78 17.16 -1.80
C ALA A 37 13.14 17.38 -0.41
N ALA A 38 12.07 18.16 -0.29
CA ALA A 38 11.35 18.36 0.97
C ALA A 38 10.65 17.07 1.43
N VAL A 39 10.01 16.36 0.49
CA VAL A 39 9.42 15.03 0.72
C VAL A 39 10.51 14.09 1.22
N VAL A 40 11.64 13.98 0.51
CA VAL A 40 12.76 13.13 0.89
C VAL A 40 13.25 13.42 2.30
N LEU A 41 13.55 14.68 2.63
CA LEU A 41 14.10 15.05 3.93
C LEU A 41 13.13 14.78 5.07
N ARG A 42 11.84 15.04 4.85
CA ARG A 42 10.80 14.83 5.87
C ARG A 42 10.55 13.34 6.07
N PHE A 43 10.41 12.59 4.98
CA PHE A 43 10.16 11.16 5.01
C PHE A 43 11.31 10.40 5.67
N LEU A 44 12.56 10.70 5.32
CA LEU A 44 13.72 10.06 5.96
C LEU A 44 13.75 10.28 7.47
N ARG A 45 13.39 11.48 7.93
CA ARG A 45 13.31 11.78 9.38
C ARG A 45 12.23 10.94 10.05
N GLU A 46 10.99 11.04 9.57
CA GLU A 46 9.83 10.37 10.19
C GLU A 46 9.93 8.84 10.10
N TRP A 47 10.48 8.31 9.01
CA TRP A 47 10.73 6.88 8.85
C TRP A 47 11.82 6.35 9.79
N THR A 48 12.93 7.09 9.94
CA THR A 48 13.99 6.72 10.89
C THR A 48 13.43 6.69 12.33
N GLU A 49 12.64 7.69 12.71
CA GLU A 49 11.96 7.75 14.02
C GLU A 49 11.02 6.54 14.21
N ALA A 50 10.29 6.13 13.17
CA ALA A 50 9.40 4.96 13.22
C ALA A 50 10.17 3.64 13.43
N VAL A 51 11.25 3.42 12.66
CA VAL A 51 12.08 2.21 12.78
C VAL A 51 12.74 2.14 14.15
N GLU A 52 13.34 3.24 14.62
CA GLU A 52 13.97 3.29 15.94
C GLU A 52 12.98 2.98 17.08
N ARG A 53 11.76 3.54 16.99
CA ARG A 53 10.71 3.29 17.98
C ARG A 53 10.29 1.82 18.00
N ASP A 54 10.14 1.19 16.83
CA ASP A 54 9.41 -0.08 16.72
C ASP A 54 10.31 -1.32 16.58
N ILE A 55 11.62 -1.18 16.37
CA ILE A 55 12.57 -2.30 16.11
C ILE A 55 12.55 -3.42 17.17
N ASN A 56 12.20 -3.10 18.41
CA ASN A 56 12.15 -4.06 19.53
C ASN A 56 10.86 -4.89 19.60
N HIS A 57 9.93 -4.76 18.64
CA HIS A 57 8.69 -5.53 18.61
C HIS A 57 8.86 -6.85 17.84
N PRO A 58 8.71 -8.02 18.49
CA PRO A 58 8.89 -9.31 17.83
C PRO A 58 7.75 -9.67 16.86
N SER A 59 6.58 -9.01 17.00
CA SER A 59 5.46 -9.17 16.07
C SER A 59 5.71 -8.48 14.73
N LEU A 60 6.65 -7.53 14.67
CA LEU A 60 7.04 -6.89 13.43
C LEU A 60 8.01 -7.81 12.69
N VAL A 61 7.70 -8.12 11.42
CA VAL A 61 8.46 -9.07 10.61
C VAL A 61 8.86 -8.51 9.24
N ILE A 62 8.17 -7.46 8.78
CA ILE A 62 8.39 -6.79 7.50
C ILE A 62 8.26 -5.28 7.72
N TRP A 63 9.12 -4.51 7.06
CA TRP A 63 9.03 -3.06 6.93
C TRP A 63 8.53 -2.68 5.54
N ALA A 64 7.55 -1.79 5.45
CA ALA A 64 7.06 -1.22 4.19
C ALA A 64 6.94 0.30 4.38
N PRO A 65 7.89 1.10 3.85
CA PRO A 65 7.89 2.54 4.04
C PRO A 65 6.79 3.21 3.21
N LEU A 66 6.58 2.77 1.97
CA LEU A 66 5.69 3.42 1.03
C LEU A 66 4.63 2.45 0.54
N ASN A 67 3.43 2.98 0.33
CA ASN A 67 2.24 2.27 -0.16
C ASN A 67 1.84 2.89 -1.49
N GLU A 68 1.63 2.08 -2.53
CA GLU A 68 1.11 2.47 -3.85
C GLU A 68 1.71 3.75 -4.45
N SER A 69 3.02 3.94 -4.28
CA SER A 69 3.74 5.12 -4.77
C SER A 69 3.30 6.45 -4.13
N TRP A 70 2.57 6.44 -3.01
CA TRP A 70 2.22 7.65 -2.25
C TRP A 70 3.49 8.29 -1.69
N GLY A 71 3.81 9.51 -2.13
CA GLY A 71 5.08 10.19 -1.83
C GLY A 71 6.14 10.05 -2.93
N VAL A 72 5.91 9.17 -3.91
CA VAL A 72 6.69 9.02 -5.15
C VAL A 72 5.77 8.88 -6.38
N PRO A 73 4.94 9.90 -6.69
CA PRO A 73 3.87 9.77 -7.69
C PRO A 73 4.34 9.62 -9.15
N ASP A 74 5.62 9.83 -9.46
CA ASP A 74 6.18 9.66 -10.81
C ASP A 74 7.46 8.81 -10.78
N LEU A 75 7.29 7.48 -10.81
CA LEU A 75 8.39 6.53 -10.83
C LEU A 75 9.08 6.39 -12.20
N ARG A 76 8.85 7.33 -13.13
CA ARG A 76 9.74 7.55 -14.29
C ARG A 76 10.85 8.55 -13.96
N ASP A 77 10.69 9.33 -12.89
CA ASP A 77 11.72 10.25 -12.39
C ASP A 77 12.79 9.45 -11.61
N PRO A 78 14.06 9.44 -12.08
CA PRO A 78 15.13 8.70 -11.41
C PRO A 78 15.36 9.13 -9.96
N ARG A 79 14.98 10.36 -9.58
CA ARG A 79 15.09 10.84 -8.20
C ARG A 79 14.15 10.09 -7.26
N GLN A 80 12.94 9.79 -7.73
CA GLN A 80 11.93 9.07 -6.94
C GLN A 80 12.29 7.59 -6.79
N GLN A 81 12.78 6.98 -7.87
CA GLN A 81 13.37 5.63 -7.82
C GLN A 81 14.58 5.55 -6.88
N ALA A 82 15.44 6.57 -6.89
CA ALA A 82 16.56 6.66 -5.95
C ALA A 82 16.08 6.80 -4.49
N HIS A 83 14.96 7.47 -4.26
CA HIS A 83 14.35 7.56 -2.93
C HIS A 83 13.87 6.20 -2.43
N LEU A 84 13.21 5.39 -3.27
CA LEU A 84 12.83 4.00 -2.92
C LEU A 84 14.04 3.17 -2.48
N ARG A 85 15.11 3.16 -3.29
CA ARG A 85 16.36 2.45 -2.94
C ARG A 85 16.99 2.98 -1.66
N THR A 86 16.94 4.30 -1.44
CA THR A 86 17.45 4.93 -0.22
C THR A 86 16.70 4.44 1.00
N LEU A 87 15.36 4.37 0.95
CA LEU A 87 14.54 3.89 2.05
C LEU A 87 14.80 2.41 2.34
N TYR A 88 14.93 1.58 1.31
CA TYR A 88 15.32 0.17 1.49
C TYR A 88 16.66 0.05 2.22
N HIS A 89 17.72 0.69 1.72
CA HIS A 89 19.06 0.58 2.31
C HIS A 89 19.16 1.22 3.69
N LEU A 90 18.49 2.35 3.93
CA LEU A 90 18.39 2.96 5.25
C LEU A 90 17.75 1.98 6.23
N THR A 91 16.60 1.41 5.87
CA THR A 91 15.88 0.44 6.72
C THR A 91 16.76 -0.77 7.01
N LYS A 92 17.42 -1.34 6.01
CA LYS A 92 18.38 -2.44 6.20
C LYS A 92 19.58 -2.09 7.06
N SER A 93 20.02 -0.83 7.05
CA SER A 93 21.11 -0.36 7.91
C SER A 93 20.68 -0.20 9.36
N LEU A 94 19.41 0.15 9.60
CA LEU A 94 18.84 0.31 10.95
C LEU A 94 18.39 -1.04 11.53
N ASP A 95 17.78 -1.89 10.71
CA ASP A 95 17.31 -3.24 11.06
C ASP A 95 17.67 -4.23 9.92
N PRO A 96 18.84 -4.89 10.00
CA PRO A 96 19.26 -5.83 8.97
C PRO A 96 18.53 -7.18 9.03
N SER A 97 17.75 -7.44 10.09
CA SER A 97 17.19 -8.76 10.38
C SER A 97 15.85 -9.04 9.71
N ARG A 98 15.08 -7.99 9.42
CA ARG A 98 13.71 -8.09 8.89
C ARG A 98 13.64 -7.79 7.40
N LEU A 99 12.57 -8.27 6.77
CA LEU A 99 12.32 -8.05 5.35
C LEU A 99 11.91 -6.59 5.11
N VAL A 100 12.25 -6.06 3.94
CA VAL A 100 11.86 -4.72 3.52
C VAL A 100 11.22 -4.80 2.14
N ILE A 101 10.02 -4.23 2.04
CA ILE A 101 9.31 -3.94 0.79
C ILE A 101 9.63 -2.49 0.44
N ASP A 102 10.11 -2.20 -0.76
CA ASP A 102 10.47 -0.85 -1.18
C ASP A 102 9.25 0.05 -1.46
N ASN A 103 8.30 -0.46 -2.24
CA ASN A 103 7.05 0.20 -2.62
C ASN A 103 5.93 -0.81 -2.64
N GLU A 104 4.95 -0.65 -1.78
CA GLU A 104 3.93 -1.66 -1.57
C GLU A 104 2.86 -1.61 -2.69
N GLY A 105 2.43 -2.77 -3.17
CA GLY A 105 1.40 -2.95 -4.20
C GLY A 105 1.85 -2.93 -5.66
N TRP A 106 2.67 -1.97 -6.09
CA TRP A 106 3.04 -1.78 -7.50
C TRP A 106 4.39 -1.07 -7.69
N GLU A 107 4.88 -1.02 -8.94
CA GLU A 107 6.01 -0.17 -9.35
C GLU A 107 7.28 -0.34 -8.47
N HIS A 108 7.61 -1.57 -8.12
CA HIS A 108 8.83 -1.89 -7.38
C HIS A 108 10.09 -1.55 -8.19
N VAL A 109 11.13 -1.05 -7.52
CA VAL A 109 12.51 -1.16 -8.04
C VAL A 109 13.05 -2.56 -7.76
N ASP A 110 14.17 -2.93 -8.40
CA ASP A 110 14.83 -4.24 -8.23
C ASP A 110 15.49 -4.45 -6.85
N THR A 111 15.34 -3.48 -5.94
CA THR A 111 15.93 -3.45 -4.60
C THR A 111 14.86 -3.64 -3.52
N THR A 112 14.39 -4.88 -3.35
CA THR A 112 13.39 -5.26 -2.35
C THR A 112 13.54 -6.74 -1.98
N ASP A 113 13.15 -7.13 -0.77
CA ASP A 113 13.20 -8.54 -0.34
C ASP A 113 11.93 -9.31 -0.69
N LEU A 114 10.83 -8.59 -0.96
CA LEU A 114 9.51 -9.13 -1.26
C LEU A 114 8.82 -8.22 -2.28
N TYR A 115 8.16 -8.83 -3.26
CA TYR A 115 7.27 -8.10 -4.17
C TYR A 115 5.86 -8.15 -3.61
N ALA A 116 5.40 -7.02 -3.11
CA ALA A 116 4.04 -6.81 -2.65
C ALA A 116 3.12 -6.63 -3.87
N VAL A 117 1.99 -7.31 -3.85
CA VAL A 117 1.07 -7.36 -4.99
C VAL A 117 -0.30 -6.97 -4.51
N HIS A 118 -0.83 -5.92 -5.13
CA HIS A 118 -2.24 -5.57 -5.04
C HIS A 118 -2.97 -6.21 -6.22
N ASP A 119 -3.97 -7.04 -5.98
CA ASP A 119 -4.80 -7.60 -7.04
C ASP A 119 -6.25 -7.77 -6.61
N TYR A 120 -7.06 -6.81 -7.04
CA TYR A 120 -8.50 -6.75 -6.80
C TYR A 120 -9.35 -7.48 -7.85
N SER A 121 -8.82 -8.58 -8.39
CA SER A 121 -9.56 -9.42 -9.33
C SER A 121 -10.91 -9.86 -8.78
N ALA A 122 -11.94 -9.75 -9.62
CA ALA A 122 -13.30 -10.03 -9.20
C ALA A 122 -13.65 -11.54 -9.10
N ASN A 123 -12.84 -12.44 -9.64
CA ASN A 123 -13.14 -13.87 -9.64
C ASN A 123 -11.89 -14.74 -9.80
N TYR A 124 -12.09 -16.06 -9.64
CA TYR A 124 -11.06 -17.09 -9.79
C TYR A 124 -10.34 -16.98 -11.13
N GLU A 125 -11.08 -16.89 -12.23
CA GLU A 125 -10.56 -16.95 -13.59
C GLU A 125 -9.64 -15.77 -13.89
N ALA A 126 -10.01 -14.57 -13.44
CA ALA A 126 -9.20 -13.36 -13.58
C ALA A 126 -7.89 -13.47 -12.78
N LEU A 127 -7.97 -13.83 -11.49
CA LEU A 127 -6.80 -13.92 -10.62
C LEU A 127 -5.86 -15.05 -11.06
N TYR A 128 -6.40 -16.26 -11.21
CA TYR A 128 -5.63 -17.43 -11.65
C TYR A 128 -5.06 -17.21 -13.05
N GLY A 129 -5.86 -16.72 -13.98
CA GLY A 129 -5.43 -16.48 -15.36
C GLY A 129 -4.27 -15.48 -15.46
N ARG A 130 -4.22 -14.48 -14.58
CA ARG A 130 -3.13 -13.50 -14.53
C ARG A 130 -1.83 -14.11 -14.03
N TRP A 131 -1.87 -14.86 -12.92
CA TRP A 131 -0.67 -15.26 -12.20
C TRP A 131 -0.19 -16.70 -12.45
N ALA A 132 -1.02 -17.59 -13.01
CA ALA A 132 -0.70 -19.02 -13.13
C ALA A 132 0.53 -19.36 -14.00
N LYS A 133 1.00 -18.42 -14.81
CA LYS A 133 2.17 -18.59 -15.69
C LYS A 133 3.39 -17.79 -15.24
N VAL A 134 3.33 -17.15 -14.06
CA VAL A 134 4.45 -16.36 -13.55
C VAL A 134 5.56 -17.27 -13.05
N GLU A 135 6.77 -17.03 -13.54
CA GLU A 135 7.98 -17.71 -13.07
C GLU A 135 8.68 -16.85 -12.02
N LEU A 136 8.93 -17.41 -10.83
CA LEU A 136 9.67 -16.75 -9.75
C LEU A 136 11.19 -16.76 -10.02
N LYS A 137 11.60 -16.05 -11.06
CA LYS A 137 12.99 -15.92 -11.49
C LYS A 137 13.29 -14.48 -11.84
N ALA A 138 14.51 -14.04 -11.51
CA ALA A 138 14.98 -12.72 -11.87
C ALA A 138 14.86 -12.48 -13.38
N GLY A 139 14.29 -11.33 -13.77
CA GLY A 139 14.05 -10.94 -15.15
C GLY A 139 12.74 -11.48 -15.75
N SER A 140 12.01 -12.36 -15.07
CA SER A 140 10.67 -12.78 -15.52
C SER A 140 9.72 -11.60 -15.59
N ALA A 141 8.84 -11.61 -16.59
CA ALA A 141 7.79 -10.60 -16.71
C ALA A 141 6.71 -10.83 -15.65
N LEU A 142 6.34 -9.78 -14.92
CA LEU A 142 5.16 -9.77 -14.07
C LEU A 142 3.96 -9.22 -14.86
N PRO A 143 2.78 -9.85 -14.76
CA PRO A 143 1.61 -9.44 -15.51
C PRO A 143 1.08 -8.12 -14.92
N PRO A 144 0.85 -7.06 -15.71
CA PRO A 144 0.35 -5.80 -15.17
C PRO A 144 -1.11 -5.91 -14.72
N ASN A 145 -1.54 -5.02 -13.83
CA ASN A 145 -2.92 -4.92 -13.36
C ASN A 145 -3.34 -3.46 -13.17
N GLY A 146 -3.63 -2.76 -14.28
CA GLY A 146 -3.85 -1.30 -14.29
C GLY A 146 -2.56 -0.49 -14.11
N ARG A 147 -1.66 -0.93 -13.23
CA ARG A 147 -0.28 -0.45 -13.05
C ARG A 147 0.73 -1.59 -13.24
N PRO A 148 1.98 -1.29 -13.65
CA PRO A 148 3.04 -2.29 -13.70
C PRO A 148 3.55 -2.60 -12.28
N TYR A 149 3.85 -3.87 -12.00
CA TYR A 149 4.48 -4.26 -10.71
C TYR A 149 5.98 -3.94 -10.65
N VAL A 150 6.60 -3.56 -11.77
CA VAL A 150 8.01 -3.19 -11.86
C VAL A 150 8.11 -1.76 -12.40
N ALA A 151 8.85 -0.91 -11.70
CA ALA A 151 9.11 0.47 -12.11
C ALA A 151 9.86 0.53 -13.46
N ALA A 152 9.69 1.63 -14.19
CA ALA A 152 10.33 1.82 -15.48
C ALA A 152 11.86 1.74 -15.38
N GLY A 153 12.48 0.91 -16.23
CA GLY A 153 13.94 0.70 -16.24
C GLY A 153 14.46 -0.31 -15.22
N HIS A 154 13.57 -0.94 -14.45
CA HIS A 154 13.91 -2.01 -13.51
C HIS A 154 13.41 -3.38 -14.00
N PHE A 155 13.77 -4.44 -13.28
CA PHE A 155 13.35 -5.81 -13.55
C PHE A 155 12.92 -6.48 -12.24
N TYR A 156 12.05 -7.48 -12.34
CA TYR A 156 11.72 -8.32 -11.19
C TYR A 156 12.96 -9.08 -10.74
N ASN A 157 13.36 -8.94 -9.48
CA ASN A 157 14.62 -9.50 -8.97
C ASN A 157 14.54 -10.99 -8.57
N GLY A 158 13.37 -11.63 -8.71
CA GLY A 158 13.16 -13.03 -8.32
C GLY A 158 12.75 -13.23 -6.85
N ALA A 159 12.56 -12.15 -6.09
CA ALA A 159 12.07 -12.21 -4.72
C ALA A 159 10.64 -12.80 -4.64
N PRO A 160 10.26 -13.46 -3.53
CA PRO A 160 8.93 -14.02 -3.38
C PRO A 160 7.81 -12.99 -3.57
N LEU A 161 6.65 -13.46 -4.06
CA LEU A 161 5.46 -12.64 -4.22
C LEU A 161 4.59 -12.73 -2.96
N TYR A 162 4.16 -11.58 -2.46
CA TYR A 162 3.24 -11.44 -1.33
C TYR A 162 1.98 -10.72 -1.82
N LEU A 163 0.82 -11.38 -1.79
CA LEU A 163 -0.44 -10.77 -2.19
C LEU A 163 -0.96 -9.90 -1.04
N SER A 164 -0.40 -8.71 -0.95
CA SER A 164 -0.52 -7.80 0.18
C SER A 164 -1.84 -7.04 0.23
N GLU A 165 -2.53 -6.94 -0.90
CA GLU A 165 -3.93 -6.57 -0.94
C GLU A 165 -4.67 -7.40 -1.99
N PHE A 166 -5.81 -7.95 -1.58
CA PHE A 166 -6.76 -8.61 -2.47
C PHE A 166 -8.15 -8.60 -1.85
N GLY A 167 -9.13 -9.03 -2.65
CA GLY A 167 -10.52 -9.02 -2.26
C GLY A 167 -11.21 -7.84 -2.91
N GLY A 168 -11.56 -6.82 -2.11
CA GLY A 168 -12.32 -5.69 -2.64
C GLY A 168 -13.76 -6.04 -3.04
N ILE A 169 -14.27 -7.17 -2.54
CA ILE A 169 -15.65 -7.61 -2.77
C ILE A 169 -16.52 -6.92 -1.72
N ALA A 170 -17.38 -6.02 -2.17
CA ALA A 170 -18.30 -5.33 -1.29
C ALA A 170 -19.62 -6.09 -1.14
N TYR A 171 -20.18 -6.01 0.06
CA TYR A 171 -21.56 -6.35 0.37
C TYR A 171 -22.04 -5.33 1.41
N ILE A 172 -23.26 -4.81 1.23
CA ILE A 172 -23.83 -3.83 2.16
C ILE A 172 -25.03 -4.53 2.84
N PRO A 173 -24.92 -4.89 4.13
CA PRO A 173 -26.05 -5.41 4.88
C PRO A 173 -27.24 -4.43 4.84
N PRO A 174 -28.49 -4.90 4.73
CA PRO A 174 -29.67 -4.02 4.64
C PRO A 174 -29.79 -2.99 5.77
N GLU A 175 -29.28 -3.33 6.95
CA GLU A 175 -29.27 -2.48 8.15
C GLU A 175 -28.05 -1.55 8.24
N ALA A 176 -27.05 -1.71 7.38
CA ALA A 176 -25.85 -0.90 7.37
C ALA A 176 -26.14 0.48 6.77
N LYS A 177 -25.69 1.53 7.45
CA LYS A 177 -25.70 2.89 6.91
C LYS A 177 -24.36 3.13 6.22
N THR A 178 -24.39 3.36 4.92
CA THR A 178 -23.20 3.66 4.12
C THR A 178 -23.36 5.01 3.42
N PRO A 179 -22.27 5.76 3.19
CA PRO A 179 -22.33 7.00 2.43
C PRO A 179 -22.92 6.81 1.02
N GLU A 180 -23.48 7.88 0.44
CA GLU A 180 -23.85 7.88 -0.97
C GLU A 180 -22.61 7.67 -1.85
N GLY A 181 -22.75 6.87 -2.93
CA GLY A 181 -21.62 6.54 -3.81
C GLY A 181 -20.66 5.47 -3.25
N SER A 182 -21.07 4.72 -2.23
CA SER A 182 -20.26 3.61 -1.69
C SER A 182 -19.92 2.56 -2.74
N TRP A 183 -18.70 2.04 -2.68
CA TRP A 183 -18.13 1.15 -3.70
C TRP A 183 -17.24 0.06 -3.10
N GLY A 184 -16.92 -0.93 -3.92
CA GLY A 184 -15.87 -1.92 -3.67
C GLY A 184 -15.15 -2.25 -4.97
N TYR A 185 -13.86 -2.59 -4.91
CA TYR A 185 -13.03 -2.77 -6.11
C TYR A 185 -13.55 -3.82 -7.11
N ALA A 186 -14.27 -4.84 -6.64
CA ALA A 186 -14.88 -5.89 -7.46
C ALA A 186 -16.41 -5.70 -7.63
N GLY A 187 -16.93 -4.50 -7.32
CA GLY A 187 -18.35 -4.20 -7.27
C GLY A 187 -19.02 -4.61 -5.95
N VAL A 188 -20.33 -4.32 -5.85
CA VAL A 188 -21.16 -4.60 -4.66
C VAL A 188 -22.09 -5.76 -4.95
N GLU A 189 -21.94 -6.84 -4.20
CA GLU A 189 -22.81 -8.01 -4.27
C GLU A 189 -24.16 -7.76 -3.59
N LYS A 190 -25.18 -8.47 -4.09
CA LYS A 190 -26.55 -8.33 -3.61
C LYS A 190 -26.81 -9.11 -2.32
N THR A 191 -26.12 -10.22 -2.15
CA THR A 191 -26.33 -11.16 -1.05
C THR A 191 -25.00 -11.50 -0.37
N PRO A 192 -25.01 -11.84 0.92
CA PRO A 192 -23.79 -12.29 1.60
C PRO A 192 -23.29 -13.62 1.02
N GLU A 193 -24.18 -14.49 0.54
CA GLU A 193 -23.83 -15.75 -0.10
C GLU A 193 -23.06 -15.55 -1.41
N ASP A 194 -23.47 -14.60 -2.24
CA ASP A 194 -22.78 -14.28 -3.50
C ASP A 194 -21.39 -13.69 -3.24
N ALA A 195 -21.26 -12.81 -2.26
CA ALA A 195 -19.97 -12.27 -1.82
C ALA A 195 -19.05 -13.37 -1.28
N LEU A 196 -19.55 -14.27 -0.42
CA LEU A 196 -18.78 -15.41 0.09
C LEU A 196 -18.37 -16.39 -1.00
N LYS A 197 -19.24 -16.64 -1.99
CA LYS A 197 -18.92 -17.47 -3.14
C LYS A 197 -17.80 -16.86 -3.98
N ARG A 198 -17.85 -15.55 -4.21
CA ARG A 198 -16.82 -14.83 -4.96
C ARG A 198 -15.48 -14.82 -4.20
N LEU A 199 -15.51 -14.56 -2.90
CA LEU A 199 -14.35 -14.68 -2.01
C LEU A 199 -13.76 -16.09 -2.06
N ALA A 200 -14.59 -17.14 -1.94
CA ALA A 200 -14.15 -18.53 -2.04
C ALA A 200 -13.38 -18.81 -3.34
N GLY A 201 -13.86 -18.28 -4.48
CA GLY A 201 -13.16 -18.37 -5.76
C GLY A 201 -11.77 -17.71 -5.74
N LEU A 202 -11.61 -16.56 -5.08
CA LEU A 202 -10.29 -15.94 -4.94
C LEU A 202 -9.33 -16.78 -4.09
N TYR A 203 -9.80 -17.29 -2.95
CA TYR A 203 -8.98 -18.16 -2.10
C TYR A 203 -8.59 -19.46 -2.81
N ASP A 204 -9.49 -20.05 -3.60
CA ASP A 204 -9.21 -21.25 -4.41
C ASP A 204 -8.18 -20.99 -5.51
N ALA A 205 -8.13 -19.78 -6.07
CA ALA A 205 -7.10 -19.37 -7.01
C ALA A 205 -5.76 -19.19 -6.29
N ILE A 206 -5.75 -18.43 -5.19
CA ILE A 206 -4.54 -18.16 -4.39
C ILE A 206 -3.85 -19.44 -3.95
N ALA A 207 -4.60 -20.47 -3.53
CA ALA A 207 -4.07 -21.77 -3.12
C ALA A 207 -3.21 -22.47 -4.21
N LYS A 208 -3.33 -22.04 -5.46
CA LYS A 208 -2.60 -22.60 -6.62
C LYS A 208 -1.57 -21.64 -7.22
N LEU A 209 -1.44 -20.45 -6.66
CA LEU A 209 -0.59 -19.37 -7.17
C LEU A 209 0.69 -19.25 -6.33
N PRO A 210 1.76 -18.65 -6.88
CA PRO A 210 3.08 -18.62 -6.24
C PRO A 210 3.20 -17.56 -5.13
N PHE A 211 2.10 -17.19 -4.47
CA PHE A 211 2.10 -16.24 -3.37
C PHE A 211 2.51 -16.92 -2.06
N ILE A 212 3.43 -16.32 -1.31
CA ILE A 212 3.90 -16.86 -0.03
C ILE A 212 3.09 -16.36 1.18
N GLY A 213 2.14 -15.46 0.95
CA GLY A 213 1.30 -14.88 1.98
C GLY A 213 0.21 -14.00 1.37
N ILE A 214 -0.78 -13.67 2.19
CA ILE A 214 -1.90 -12.82 1.81
C ILE A 214 -2.19 -11.77 2.88
N CYS A 215 -2.73 -10.62 2.46
CA CYS A 215 -3.43 -9.69 3.34
C CYS A 215 -4.72 -9.21 2.66
N TYR A 216 -5.85 -9.42 3.35
CA TYR A 216 -7.17 -9.13 2.82
C TYR A 216 -7.53 -7.66 3.04
N THR A 217 -7.97 -6.98 1.98
CA THR A 217 -8.50 -5.61 2.06
C THR A 217 -10.03 -5.67 2.11
N GLN A 218 -10.67 -5.37 3.24
CA GLN A 218 -10.12 -4.90 4.52
C GLN A 218 -10.96 -5.40 5.71
N ILE A 219 -10.52 -5.14 6.94
CA ILE A 219 -11.20 -5.64 8.15
C ILE A 219 -12.57 -4.95 8.36
N THR A 220 -12.64 -3.63 8.17
CA THR A 220 -13.85 -2.82 8.33
C THR A 220 -14.05 -1.94 7.12
N ASP A 221 -15.29 -1.54 6.85
CA ASP A 221 -15.56 -0.45 5.90
C ASP A 221 -14.89 0.85 6.36
N VAL A 222 -14.40 1.63 5.40
CA VAL A 222 -13.77 2.94 5.60
C VAL A 222 -14.43 3.93 4.66
N GLU A 223 -15.19 4.86 5.22
CA GLU A 223 -15.90 5.90 4.47
C GLU A 223 -16.73 5.31 3.31
N GLN A 224 -16.43 5.64 2.05
CA GLN A 224 -17.14 5.13 0.87
C GLN A 224 -16.66 3.73 0.43
N GLU A 225 -15.50 3.26 0.91
CA GLU A 225 -14.98 1.94 0.58
C GLU A 225 -15.61 0.88 1.50
N VAL A 226 -16.51 0.06 0.95
CA VAL A 226 -17.38 -0.84 1.72
C VAL A 226 -17.12 -2.34 1.48
N ASN A 227 -15.88 -2.69 1.12
CA ASN A 227 -15.40 -4.09 1.01
C ASN A 227 -14.84 -4.67 2.32
N GLY A 228 -15.15 -4.06 3.46
CA GLY A 228 -14.81 -4.58 4.78
C GLY A 228 -15.50 -5.91 5.08
N LEU A 229 -14.84 -6.80 5.83
CA LEU A 229 -15.50 -7.98 6.42
C LEU A 229 -16.51 -7.59 7.51
N MET A 230 -16.35 -6.39 8.06
CA MET A 230 -17.26 -5.76 9.01
C MET A 230 -17.70 -4.40 8.49
N THR A 231 -18.86 -3.94 8.94
CA THR A 231 -19.32 -2.56 8.69
C THR A 231 -18.40 -1.54 9.38
N TYR A 232 -18.61 -0.25 9.08
CA TYR A 232 -17.93 0.85 9.76
C TYR A 232 -18.06 0.77 11.29
N ASP A 233 -19.19 0.30 11.81
CA ASP A 233 -19.42 0.12 13.26
C ASP A 233 -18.94 -1.23 13.80
N ARG A 234 -18.05 -1.91 13.07
CA ARG A 234 -17.43 -3.21 13.45
C ARG A 234 -18.47 -4.32 13.65
N LYS A 235 -19.60 -4.24 12.94
CA LYS A 235 -20.57 -5.34 12.89
C LYS A 235 -20.17 -6.32 11.80
N PRO A 236 -20.03 -7.63 12.08
CA PRO A 236 -19.71 -8.62 11.06
C PRO A 236 -20.74 -8.61 9.93
N LYS A 237 -20.28 -8.53 8.68
CA LYS A 237 -21.13 -8.69 7.49
C LYS A 237 -21.36 -10.16 7.13
N PHE A 238 -20.46 -11.02 7.58
CA PHE A 238 -20.45 -12.45 7.36
C PHE A 238 -20.28 -13.18 8.69
N ASP A 239 -20.72 -14.45 8.76
CA ASP A 239 -20.36 -15.30 9.90
C ASP A 239 -18.83 -15.46 9.97
N PRO A 240 -18.17 -15.12 11.10
CA PRO A 240 -16.74 -15.33 11.28
C PRO A 240 -16.27 -16.77 10.99
N LYS A 241 -17.14 -17.77 11.18
CA LYS A 241 -16.83 -19.16 10.82
C LYS A 241 -16.67 -19.36 9.31
N ALA A 242 -17.45 -18.65 8.50
CA ALA A 242 -17.31 -18.67 7.04
C ALA A 242 -15.98 -18.05 6.61
N ILE A 243 -15.60 -16.92 7.21
CA ILE A 243 -14.30 -16.28 6.96
C ILE A 243 -13.13 -17.17 7.40
N LYS A 244 -13.25 -17.82 8.55
CA LYS A 244 -12.25 -18.82 9.00
C LYS A 244 -12.13 -19.95 7.98
N ALA A 245 -13.26 -20.47 7.49
CA ALA A 245 -13.27 -21.55 6.50
C ALA A 245 -12.62 -21.15 5.16
N LEU A 246 -12.67 -19.87 4.77
CA LEU A 246 -11.90 -19.35 3.63
C LEU A 246 -10.40 -19.42 3.90
N ASN A 247 -9.95 -18.91 5.05
CA ASN A 247 -8.53 -18.92 5.44
C ASN A 247 -7.98 -20.34 5.58
N ASP A 248 -8.78 -21.29 6.05
CA ASP A 248 -8.38 -22.70 6.17
C ASP A 248 -8.08 -23.36 4.81
N ARG A 249 -8.50 -22.76 3.68
CA ARG A 249 -8.15 -23.24 2.32
C ARG A 249 -6.71 -22.99 1.92
N LEU A 250 -6.00 -22.10 2.63
CA LEU A 250 -4.61 -21.72 2.36
C LEU A 250 -3.61 -22.38 3.33
N ARG A 251 -4.08 -23.30 4.18
CA ARG A 251 -3.26 -24.02 5.16
C ARG A 251 -2.65 -25.30 4.61
#